data_AF-A0A841CPX8-F1
#
_entry.id   AF-A0A841CPX8-F1
#
_cell.length_a   1.000
_cell.length_b   1.000
_cell.length_c   1.000
_cell.angle_alpha   90.00
_cell.angle_beta   90.00
_cell.angle_gamma   90.00
#
_symmetry.space_group_name_H-M   'P 1'
#
loop_
_entity.id
_entity.type
_entity.pdbx_description
1 polymer ?
#
loop_
_entity_poly.entity_id
_entity_poly.type
_entity_poly.pdbx_seq_one_letter_code
_entity_poly.pdbx_strand_id
1 'polypeptide(L)' 'MAARRKRSVAPYVALVVALIIFVPAARETALELLTPLLDLLKDLNPFRA' A
#
# COMPACT_ATOMS: atom_id res chain seq x y z
N MET A 1 -10.72 -29.64 -12.10
CA MET A 1 -9.42 -28.98 -12.36
C MET A 1 -8.95 -28.29 -11.10
N ALA A 2 -8.00 -28.85 -10.38
CA ALA A 2 -7.37 -28.17 -9.25
C ALA A 2 -6.29 -27.21 -9.81
N ALA A 3 -6.74 -26.03 -10.25
CA ALA A 3 -5.86 -24.99 -10.76
C ALA A 3 -4.87 -24.60 -9.65
N ARG A 4 -3.59 -24.59 -10.01
CA ARG A 4 -2.43 -24.30 -9.16
C ARG A 4 -2.77 -23.22 -8.12
N ARG A 5 -2.80 -23.60 -6.85
CA ARG A 5 -2.78 -22.69 -5.69
C ARG A 5 -1.45 -21.93 -5.66
N LYS A 6 -1.16 -21.11 -6.67
CA LYS A 6 -0.21 -20.01 -6.49
C LYS A 6 -0.90 -19.11 -5.47
N ARG A 7 -0.30 -18.93 -4.29
CA ARG A 7 -0.71 -17.89 -3.32
C ARG A 7 -0.64 -16.55 -4.06
N SER A 8 -1.74 -16.19 -4.71
CA SER A 8 -1.83 -14.98 -5.49
C SER A 8 -2.05 -13.86 -4.49
N VAL A 9 -1.05 -12.99 -4.37
CA VAL A 9 -1.13 -11.78 -3.57
C VAL A 9 -2.02 -10.73 -4.27
N ALA A 10 -2.24 -10.88 -5.57
CA ALA A 10 -3.05 -9.99 -6.41
C ALA A 10 -4.46 -9.70 -5.86
N PRO A 11 -5.31 -10.69 -5.48
CA PRO A 11 -6.64 -10.40 -4.94
C PRO A 11 -6.60 -9.61 -3.63
N TYR A 12 -5.62 -9.86 -2.77
CA TYR A 12 -5.48 -9.12 -1.51
C TYR A 12 -5.06 -7.68 -1.76
N VAL A 13 -4.11 -7.46 -2.68
CA VAL A 13 -3.70 -6.11 -3.09
C VAL A 13 -4.87 -5.35 -3.70
N ALA A 14 -5.64 -5.98 -4.59
CA ALA A 14 -6.82 -5.36 -5.19
C ALA A 14 -7.87 -4.96 -4.14
N LEU A 15 -8.11 -5.82 -3.15
CA LEU A 15 -9.01 -5.52 -2.03
C LEU A 15 -8.52 -4.33 -1.21
N VAL A 16 -7.23 -4.30 -0.85
CA VAL A 16 -6.64 -3.19 -0.08
C VAL A 16 -6.76 -1.87 -0.86
N VAL A 17 -6.46 -1.88 -2.16
CA VAL A 17 -6.60 -0.70 -3.02
C VAL A 17 -8.06 -0.24 -3.08
N ALA A 18 -9.01 -1.16 -3.24
CA ALA A 18 -10.42 -0.83 -3.25
C ALA A 18 -10.87 -0.21 -1.91
N LEU A 19 -10.43 -0.77 -0.78
CA LEU A 19 -10.74 -0.23 0.55
C LEU A 19 -10.20 1.19 0.73
N ILE A 20 -8.99 1.48 0.27
CA ILE A 20 -8.40 2.82 0.33
C ILE A 20 -9.21 3.83 -0.51
N ILE A 21 -9.73 3.42 -1.67
CA ILE A 21 -10.51 4.30 -2.56
C ILE A 21 -11.92 4.57 -2.01
N PHE A 22 -12.61 3.52 -1.55
CA PHE A 22 -14.03 3.61 -1.17
C PHE A 22 -14.25 3.97 0.30
N VAL A 23 -13.27 3.75 1.19
CA VAL A 23 -13.41 3.98 2.63
C VAL A 23 -12.49 5.14 3.05
N PRO A 24 -13.04 6.33 3.33
CA PRO A 24 -12.24 7.51 3.70
C PRO A 24 -11.33 7.28 4.91
N ALA A 25 -11.83 6.56 5.92
CA ALA A 25 -11.09 6.21 7.12
C ALA A 25 -9.89 5.30 6.80
N ALA A 26 -10.05 4.32 5.90
CA ALA A 26 -8.95 3.42 5.53
C ALA A 26 -7.84 4.17 4.77
N ARG A 27 -8.21 5.15 3.94
CA ARG A 27 -7.27 6.07 3.29
C ARG A 27 -6.47 6.86 4.33
N GLU A 28 -7.12 7.39 5.35
CA GLU A 28 -6.46 8.25 6.35
C GLU A 28 -5.47 7.45 7.18
N THR A 29 -5.86 6.26 7.64
CA THR A 29 -4.95 5.37 8.37
C THR A 29 -3.78 4.89 7.50
N ALA A 30 -4.04 4.57 6.23
CA ALA A 30 -2.98 4.17 5.29
C ALA A 30 -1.99 5.32 5.05
N LEU A 31 -2.49 6.56 4.91
CA LEU A 31 -1.64 7.74 4.78
C LEU A 31 -0.85 8.00 6.06
N GLU A 32 -1.46 7.93 7.24
CA GLU A 32 -0.74 8.10 8.51
C GLU A 32 0.38 7.08 8.70
N LEU A 33 0.14 5.81 8.33
CA LEU A 33 1.15 4.76 8.39
C LEU A 33 2.25 4.92 7.33
N LEU A 34 1.91 5.40 6.14
CA LEU A 34 2.85 5.61 5.05
C LEU A 34 3.63 6.93 5.19
N THR A 35 3.11 7.92 5.90
CA THR A 35 3.75 9.23 6.12
C THR A 35 5.16 9.13 6.69
N PRO A 36 5.41 8.44 7.82
CA PRO A 36 6.77 8.30 8.35
C PRO A 36 7.68 7.51 7.41
N LEU A 37 7.14 6.57 6.63
CA LEU A 37 7.90 5.81 5.64
C LEU A 37 8.31 6.69 4.45
N LEU A 38 7.40 7.56 3.98
CA LEU A 38 7.64 8.53 2.91
C LEU A 38 8.62 9.62 3.33
N ASP A 39 8.54 10.09 4.57
CA ASP A 39 9.50 11.08 5.10
C ASP A 39 10.89 10.46 5.25
N LEU A 40 11.00 9.23 5.75
CA LEU A 40 12.27 8.49 5.74
C LEU A 40 12.82 8.32 4.32
N LEU A 41 11.95 8.04 3.33
CA LEU A 41 12.33 7.92 1.93
C LEU A 41 12.83 9.26 1.35
N LYS A 42 12.25 10.39 1.76
CA LYS A 42 12.69 11.73 1.36
C LYS A 42 14.05 12.07 1.97
N ASP A 43 14.28 11.72 3.23
CA ASP A 43 15.56 11.94 3.92
C ASP A 43 16.67 11.07 3.35
N LEU A 44 16.34 9.87 2.89
CA LEU A 44 17.27 8.96 2.22
C LEU A 44 17.46 9.27 0.73
N ASN A 45 16.79 10.28 0.17
CA ASN A 45 16.92 10.59 -1.25
C ASN A 45 18.11 11.54 -1.48
N PRO A 46 19.27 11.07 -1.97
CA PRO A 46 20.47 11.89 -2.18
C PRO A 46 20.31 12.93 -3.31
N PHE A 47 19.20 12.89 -4.05
CA PHE A 47 18.87 13.83 -5.12
C PHE A 47 18.09 15.06 -4.65
N ARG A 48 17.88 15.24 -3.34
CA ARG A 48 17.21 16.42 -2.75
C ARG A 48 18.18 17.48 -2.22
N ALA A 49 19.41 17.53 -2.77
CA ALA A 49 20.40 18.57 -2.53
C ALA A 49 20.11 19.84 -3.37
#